data_AF-A0A974S0Q1-F1
#
_entry.id   AF-A0A974S0Q1-F1
#
_cell.length_a   1.000
_cell.length_b   1.000
_cell.length_c   1.000
_cell.angle_alpha   90.00
_cell.angle_beta   90.00
_cell.angle_gamma   90.00
#
_symmetry.space_group_name_H-M   'P 1'
#
loop_
_entity.id
_entity.type
_entity.pdbx_description
1 polymer ?
#
loop_
_entity_poly.entity_id
_entity_poly.type
_entity_poly.pdbx_seq_one_letter_code
_entity_poly.pdbx_strand_id
1 'polypeptide(L)'
;MKRQACTVMIFTIALLAGCREETDHIPEVAGTTTSQTDITKRLEQQVESLIEQRDQSILVQEAFAETSSLSFDFMTALKTADVSLLKSVISSEFEYKITDDQWLYKLSEEIDGKSHITIYDKKKEIDSWHITYYGAQDDIIGNSIRVFIQGNDESGPPAMINLNFKQFDGQWKIIGLNTDV
;
A
#
# COMPACT_ATOMS: atom_id res chain seq x y z
N MET A 1 -31.03 10.57 47.50
CA MET A 1 -30.67 9.18 47.17
C MET A 1 -29.16 9.05 47.18
N LYS A 2 -28.65 8.33 48.18
CA LYS A 2 -27.24 8.02 48.41
C LYS A 2 -27.01 6.62 47.85
N ARG A 3 -26.13 6.47 46.85
CA ARG A 3 -25.48 5.21 46.41
C ARG A 3 -24.82 5.51 45.06
N GLN A 4 -23.51 5.81 45.06
CA GLN A 4 -22.61 5.62 43.90
C GLN A 4 -21.17 6.11 44.15
N ALA A 5 -20.83 6.61 45.35
CA ALA A 5 -19.46 7.05 45.66
C ALA A 5 -18.57 5.98 46.36
N CYS A 6 -19.04 4.75 46.58
CA CYS A 6 -18.31 3.76 47.39
C CYS A 6 -17.58 2.66 46.61
N THR A 7 -17.65 2.60 45.28
CA THR A 7 -17.05 1.47 44.53
C THR A 7 -15.63 1.75 44.02
N VAL A 8 -15.13 2.99 44.09
CA VAL A 8 -13.81 3.36 43.54
C VAL A 8 -12.68 3.29 44.58
N MET A 9 -12.98 3.19 45.88
CA MET A 9 -11.97 3.29 46.96
C MET A 9 -11.51 1.94 47.55
N ILE A 10 -11.86 0.80 46.95
CA ILE A 10 -11.43 -0.53 47.44
C ILE A 10 -10.26 -1.10 46.61
N PHE A 11 -10.02 -0.61 45.39
CA PHE A 11 -8.91 -1.11 44.57
C PHE A 11 -7.54 -0.48 44.90
N THR A 12 -7.49 0.60 45.69
CA THR A 12 -6.23 1.29 45.99
C THR A 12 -5.48 0.75 47.21
N ILE A 13 -6.12 -0.05 48.07
CA ILE A 13 -5.50 -0.56 49.31
C ILE A 13 -4.86 -1.95 49.11
N ALA A 14 -5.28 -2.70 48.08
CA ALA A 14 -4.67 -4.01 47.77
C ALA A 14 -3.25 -3.92 47.19
N LEU A 15 -2.78 -2.73 46.77
CA LEU A 15 -1.44 -2.53 46.22
C LEU A 15 -0.37 -2.14 47.26
N LEU A 16 -0.74 -1.91 48.53
CA LEU A 16 0.20 -1.44 49.58
C LEU A 16 0.49 -2.45 50.70
N ALA A 17 -0.07 -3.66 50.66
CA ALA A 17 0.13 -4.69 51.69
C ALA A 17 1.16 -5.77 51.30
N GLY A 18 2.03 -5.49 50.33
CA GLY A 18 3.03 -6.43 49.81
C GLY A 18 4.48 -6.05 50.14
N CYS A 19 4.75 -5.47 51.31
CA CYS A 19 6.12 -5.22 51.77
C CYS A 19 6.23 -5.42 53.29
N ARG A 20 6.79 -6.56 53.74
CA ARG A 20 7.79 -6.67 54.82
C ARG A 20 8.26 -8.12 54.96
N GLU A 21 9.52 -8.38 54.57
CA GLU A 21 10.70 -8.70 55.44
C GLU A 21 10.64 -10.16 55.93
N GLU A 22 11.63 -11.07 55.74
CA GLU A 22 13.08 -10.94 55.71
C GLU A 22 13.68 -12.33 55.37
N THR A 23 14.69 -12.44 54.48
CA THR A 23 15.84 -13.35 54.68
C THR A 23 16.94 -13.12 53.64
N ASP A 24 18.16 -12.99 54.14
CA ASP A 24 19.42 -12.93 53.41
C ASP A 24 19.54 -13.96 52.28
N HIS A 25 19.49 -13.48 51.05
CA HIS A 25 20.46 -13.82 50.02
C HIS A 25 20.34 -12.76 48.94
N ILE A 26 21.42 -12.03 48.69
CA ILE A 26 21.59 -11.30 47.43
C ILE A 26 22.15 -12.33 46.45
N PRO A 27 21.34 -12.98 45.59
CA PRO A 27 21.90 -13.48 44.36
C PRO A 27 22.27 -12.25 43.54
N GLU A 28 23.53 -12.17 43.20
CA GLU A 28 24.10 -11.23 42.25
C GLU A 28 23.13 -11.01 41.07
N VAL A 29 22.56 -9.80 40.99
CA VAL A 29 21.66 -9.37 39.93
C VAL A 29 22.51 -9.13 38.68
N ALA A 30 22.98 -10.22 38.08
CA ALA A 30 23.71 -10.22 36.81
C ALA A 30 22.81 -10.68 35.64
N GLY A 31 21.50 -10.85 35.87
CA GLY A 31 20.57 -11.48 34.91
C GLY A 31 19.35 -10.67 34.45
N THR A 32 19.07 -9.48 35.01
CA THR A 32 17.84 -8.73 34.69
C THR A 32 18.01 -7.63 33.65
N THR A 33 19.22 -7.10 33.47
CA THR A 33 19.47 -5.98 32.55
C THR A 33 19.31 -6.40 31.09
N THR A 34 19.73 -7.61 30.72
CA THR A 34 19.58 -8.14 29.36
C THR A 34 18.11 -8.28 28.95
N SER A 35 17.24 -8.70 29.88
CA SER A 35 15.80 -8.89 29.63
C SER A 35 15.04 -7.58 29.44
N GLN A 36 15.33 -6.54 30.25
CA GLN A 36 14.68 -5.25 30.10
C GLN A 36 15.14 -4.50 28.85
N THR A 37 16.43 -4.54 28.50
CA THR A 37 16.93 -3.92 27.28
C THR A 37 16.34 -4.57 26.02
N ASP A 38 16.21 -5.90 26.00
CA ASP A 38 15.61 -6.63 24.89
C ASP A 38 14.10 -6.33 24.74
N ILE A 39 13.37 -6.21 25.85
CA ILE A 39 11.95 -5.83 25.84
C ILE A 39 11.79 -4.39 25.34
N THR A 40 12.59 -3.44 25.84
CA THR A 40 12.54 -2.05 25.39
C THR A 40 12.83 -1.95 23.89
N LYS A 41 13.89 -2.61 23.41
CA LYS A 41 14.24 -2.62 21.98
C LYS A 41 13.12 -3.21 21.11
N ARG A 42 12.48 -4.30 21.57
CA ARG A 42 11.34 -4.89 20.86
C ARG A 42 10.14 -3.95 20.82
N LEU A 43 9.85 -3.26 21.93
CA LEU A 43 8.76 -2.29 21.99
C LEU A 43 9.04 -1.09 21.08
N GLU A 44 10.27 -0.57 21.05
CA GLU A 44 10.69 0.50 20.15
C GLU A 44 10.47 0.11 18.68
N GLN A 45 10.91 -1.10 18.29
CA GLN A 45 10.68 -1.63 16.93
C GLN A 45 9.19 -1.80 16.58
N GLN A 46 8.38 -2.24 17.54
CA GLN A 46 6.94 -2.37 17.34
C GLN A 46 6.27 -1.00 17.18
N VAL A 47 6.68 0.00 17.96
CA VAL A 47 6.16 1.36 17.86
C VAL A 47 6.54 1.98 16.52
N GLU A 48 7.79 1.83 16.08
CA GLU A 48 8.27 2.32 14.78
C GLU A 48 7.47 1.70 13.63
N SER A 49 7.30 0.37 13.62
CA SER A 49 6.49 -0.32 12.62
C SER A 49 5.02 0.10 12.63
N LEU A 50 4.43 0.36 13.80
CA LEU A 50 3.05 0.85 13.90
C LEU A 50 2.89 2.29 13.40
N ILE A 51 3.90 3.14 13.61
CA ILE A 51 3.92 4.50 13.09
C ILE A 51 3.97 4.45 11.56
N GLU A 52 4.88 3.65 10.99
CA GLU A 52 4.97 3.47 9.52
C GLU A 52 3.65 2.97 8.93
N GLN A 53 3.04 1.94 9.52
CA GLN A 53 1.74 1.42 9.05
C GLN A 53 0.62 2.45 9.13
N ARG A 54 0.61 3.26 10.19
CA ARG A 54 -0.39 4.31 10.39
C ARG A 54 -0.20 5.44 9.38
N ASP A 55 1.03 5.86 9.12
CA ASP A 55 1.32 6.92 8.15
C ASP A 55 1.03 6.45 6.72
N GLN A 56 1.36 5.20 6.37
CA GLN A 56 0.96 4.58 5.10
C GLN A 56 -0.56 4.51 4.94
N SER A 57 -1.29 4.11 5.99
CA SER A 57 -2.75 4.01 5.95
C SER A 57 -3.42 5.38 5.74
N ILE A 58 -2.89 6.44 6.38
CA ILE A 58 -3.36 7.81 6.18
C ILE A 58 -3.13 8.24 4.73
N LEU A 59 -1.93 8.02 4.19
CA LEU A 59 -1.61 8.41 2.82
C LEU A 59 -2.53 7.69 1.81
N VAL A 60 -2.77 6.39 1.98
CA VAL A 60 -3.72 5.63 1.16
C VAL A 60 -5.13 6.22 1.26
N GLN A 61 -5.60 6.54 2.48
CA GLN A 61 -6.94 7.08 2.69
C GLN A 61 -7.13 8.43 2.00
N GLU A 62 -6.12 9.31 2.08
CA GLU A 62 -6.13 10.63 1.45
C GLU A 62 -6.08 10.55 -0.07
N ALA A 63 -5.26 9.64 -0.61
CA ALA A 63 -5.07 9.48 -2.05
C ALA A 63 -6.13 8.60 -2.73
N PHE A 64 -6.95 7.87 -1.96
CA PHE A 64 -7.82 6.80 -2.46
C PHE A 64 -8.71 7.25 -3.61
N ALA A 65 -9.45 8.35 -3.45
CA ALA A 65 -10.42 8.80 -4.44
C ALA A 65 -9.74 9.21 -5.76
N GLU A 66 -8.66 9.97 -5.68
CA GLU A 66 -7.95 10.48 -6.85
C GLU A 66 -7.21 9.37 -7.60
N THR A 67 -6.48 8.52 -6.89
CA THR A 67 -5.75 7.40 -7.50
C THR A 67 -6.70 6.33 -8.06
N SER A 68 -7.86 6.11 -7.45
CA SER A 68 -8.92 5.27 -8.02
C SER A 68 -9.46 5.84 -9.33
N SER A 69 -9.71 7.16 -9.37
CA SER A 69 -10.17 7.84 -10.60
C SER A 69 -9.13 7.72 -11.70
N LEU A 70 -7.86 8.01 -11.40
CA LEU A 70 -6.76 7.89 -12.35
C LEU A 70 -6.59 6.44 -12.85
N SER A 71 -6.75 5.45 -11.97
CA SER A 71 -6.73 4.04 -12.36
C SER A 71 -7.84 3.72 -13.36
N PHE A 72 -9.05 4.25 -13.13
CA PHE A 72 -10.19 4.04 -14.01
C PHE A 72 -10.00 4.74 -15.36
N ASP A 73 -9.52 5.98 -15.36
CA ASP A 73 -9.24 6.75 -16.57
C ASP A 73 -8.13 6.09 -17.40
N PHE A 74 -7.09 5.59 -16.74
CA PHE A 74 -6.03 4.81 -17.36
C PHE A 74 -6.61 3.56 -18.04
N MET A 75 -7.36 2.73 -17.32
CA MET A 75 -7.95 1.51 -17.89
C MET A 75 -8.95 1.80 -19.01
N THR A 76 -9.69 2.91 -18.91
CA THR A 76 -10.60 3.37 -19.96
C THR A 76 -9.82 3.76 -21.21
N ALA A 77 -8.78 4.58 -21.05
CA ALA A 77 -7.89 4.97 -22.13
C ALA A 77 -7.27 3.74 -22.81
N LEU A 78 -6.95 2.71 -22.02
CA LEU A 78 -6.44 1.46 -22.55
C LEU A 78 -7.50 0.70 -23.37
N LYS A 79 -8.71 0.53 -22.82
CA LYS A 79 -9.79 -0.18 -23.51
C LYS A 79 -10.23 0.51 -24.80
N THR A 80 -10.23 1.84 -24.84
CA THR A 80 -10.72 2.63 -25.99
C THR A 80 -9.60 3.08 -26.94
N ALA A 81 -8.35 2.80 -26.61
CA ALA A 81 -7.17 3.35 -27.29
C ALA A 81 -7.15 4.89 -27.34
N ASP A 82 -7.67 5.56 -26.31
CA ASP A 82 -7.65 7.02 -26.19
C ASP A 82 -6.29 7.53 -25.69
N VAL A 83 -5.42 7.85 -26.65
CA VAL A 83 -4.08 8.38 -26.39
C VAL A 83 -4.11 9.72 -25.66
N SER A 84 -5.15 10.55 -25.86
CA SER A 84 -5.22 11.88 -25.23
C SER A 84 -5.53 11.75 -23.74
N LEU A 85 -6.50 10.88 -23.40
CA LEU A 85 -6.81 10.55 -22.02
C LEU A 85 -5.60 9.92 -21.32
N LEU A 86 -4.94 8.97 -21.98
CA LEU A 86 -3.74 8.31 -21.46
C LEU A 86 -2.64 9.31 -21.11
N LYS A 87 -2.37 10.28 -21.99
CA LYS A 87 -1.39 11.35 -21.75
C LYS A 87 -1.78 12.28 -20.60
N SER A 88 -3.06 12.45 -20.34
CA SER A 88 -3.53 13.35 -19.26
C SER A 88 -3.32 12.76 -17.86
N VAL A 89 -3.27 11.43 -17.74
CA VAL A 89 -3.19 10.73 -16.44
C VAL A 89 -1.78 10.30 -16.06
N ILE A 90 -0.89 10.07 -17.03
CA ILE A 90 0.52 9.72 -16.79
C ILE A 90 1.37 10.97 -16.51
N SER A 91 2.44 10.81 -15.74
CA SER A 91 3.45 11.84 -15.53
C SER A 91 4.41 11.92 -16.72
N SER A 92 5.15 13.03 -16.81
CA SER A 92 6.30 13.13 -17.73
C SER A 92 7.46 12.20 -17.34
N GLU A 93 7.48 11.74 -16.10
CA GLU A 93 8.47 10.81 -15.52
C GLU A 93 7.98 9.35 -15.59
N PHE A 94 6.97 9.05 -16.41
CA PHE A 94 6.35 7.73 -16.42
C PHE A 94 7.35 6.65 -16.85
N GLU A 95 7.65 5.73 -15.94
CA GLU A 95 8.49 4.56 -16.18
C GLU A 95 7.65 3.30 -16.37
N TYR A 96 8.03 2.45 -17.32
CA TYR A 96 7.40 1.16 -17.52
C TYR A 96 8.45 0.04 -17.39
N LYS A 97 8.11 -1.00 -16.63
CA LYS A 97 8.93 -2.20 -16.54
C LYS A 97 8.12 -3.38 -17.06
N ILE A 98 8.54 -3.92 -18.20
CA ILE A 98 7.99 -5.15 -18.78
C ILE A 98 8.92 -6.30 -18.34
N THR A 99 8.42 -7.17 -17.48
CA THR A 99 9.05 -8.46 -17.18
C THR A 99 8.50 -9.51 -18.14
N ASP A 100 9.33 -9.89 -19.11
CA ASP A 100 9.08 -10.86 -20.18
C ASP A 100 8.10 -10.41 -21.28
N ASP A 101 8.12 -11.10 -22.43
CA ASP A 101 7.35 -10.84 -23.67
C ASP A 101 5.82 -10.89 -23.48
N GLN A 102 5.26 -10.09 -22.56
CA GLN A 102 3.89 -10.19 -22.07
C GLN A 102 3.01 -9.09 -22.69
N TRP A 103 2.53 -9.48 -23.86
CA TRP A 103 1.30 -9.32 -24.65
C TRP A 103 0.31 -8.16 -24.43
N LEU A 104 0.47 -7.29 -23.45
CA LEU A 104 -0.53 -6.26 -23.18
C LEU A 104 -0.13 -4.89 -23.72
N TYR A 105 1.16 -4.51 -23.64
CA TYR A 105 1.59 -3.18 -24.04
C TYR A 105 3.06 -3.21 -24.53
N LYS A 106 3.32 -2.70 -25.74
CA LYS A 106 4.68 -2.30 -26.13
C LYS A 106 4.70 -0.77 -26.16
N LEU A 107 5.37 -0.16 -25.19
CA LEU A 107 5.79 1.23 -25.31
C LEU A 107 6.95 1.24 -26.32
N SER A 108 6.71 1.72 -27.53
CA SER A 108 7.80 2.13 -28.41
C SER A 108 8.00 3.63 -28.21
N GLU A 109 9.21 4.04 -27.83
CA GLU A 109 9.58 5.44 -27.60
C GLU A 109 9.29 6.37 -28.79
N GLU A 110 8.95 7.63 -28.45
CA GLU A 110 9.54 8.90 -28.92
C GLU A 110 8.56 10.08 -28.67
N ILE A 111 8.71 10.80 -27.55
CA ILE A 111 7.98 12.05 -27.29
C ILE A 111 8.79 13.16 -27.99
N ASP A 112 8.12 13.98 -28.82
CA ASP A 112 8.61 14.87 -29.90
C ASP A 112 8.83 14.28 -31.31
N GLY A 113 8.53 13.00 -31.54
CA GLY A 113 8.61 12.35 -32.87
C GLY A 113 7.52 11.32 -33.18
N LYS A 114 6.49 11.25 -32.32
CA LYS A 114 5.30 10.37 -32.32
C LYS A 114 5.52 8.94 -31.80
N SER A 115 5.54 8.81 -30.47
CA SER A 115 5.25 7.54 -29.79
C SER A 115 3.76 7.32 -29.63
N HIS A 116 3.37 6.10 -29.98
CA HIS A 116 2.03 5.57 -29.81
C HIS A 116 2.10 4.40 -28.83
N ILE A 117 1.31 4.46 -27.75
CA ILE A 117 1.02 3.27 -26.95
C ILE A 117 0.13 2.39 -27.84
N THR A 118 0.74 1.40 -28.49
CA THR A 118 -0.01 0.37 -29.20
C THR A 118 -0.29 -0.74 -28.21
N ILE A 119 -1.41 -0.59 -27.53
CA ILE A 119 -2.19 -1.70 -27.02
C ILE A 119 -2.61 -2.47 -28.27
N TYR A 120 -2.36 -3.77 -28.35
CA TYR A 120 -3.12 -4.73 -29.17
C TYR A 120 -2.25 -5.90 -29.61
N ASP A 121 -2.60 -7.09 -29.11
CA ASP A 121 -3.00 -8.15 -30.02
C ASP A 121 -4.48 -7.91 -30.39
N LYS A 122 -4.78 -7.60 -31.66
CA LYS A 122 -6.15 -7.31 -32.18
C LYS A 122 -7.17 -8.43 -31.94
N LYS A 123 -6.75 -9.58 -31.40
CA LYS A 123 -7.61 -10.72 -31.08
C LYS A 123 -8.07 -10.75 -29.62
N LYS A 124 -7.58 -9.85 -28.76
CA LYS A 124 -7.83 -9.84 -27.31
C LYS A 124 -8.27 -8.46 -26.85
N GLU A 125 -9.53 -8.32 -26.49
CA GLU A 125 -10.13 -7.05 -26.01
C GLU A 125 -10.28 -7.07 -24.49
N ILE A 126 -10.05 -5.92 -23.83
CA ILE A 126 -10.33 -5.77 -22.40
C ILE A 126 -11.85 -5.78 -22.20
N ASP A 127 -12.35 -6.79 -21.50
CA ASP A 127 -13.77 -6.89 -21.16
C ASP A 127 -14.07 -6.02 -19.94
N SER A 128 -13.44 -6.32 -18.80
CA SER A 128 -13.65 -5.64 -17.53
C SER A 128 -12.38 -5.61 -16.68
N TRP A 129 -12.40 -4.82 -15.60
CA TRP A 129 -11.30 -4.74 -14.63
C TRP A 129 -11.82 -4.40 -13.23
N HIS A 130 -11.03 -4.70 -12.21
CA HIS A 130 -11.26 -4.23 -10.84
C HIS A 130 -9.96 -3.99 -10.10
N ILE A 131 -9.95 -3.00 -9.22
CA ILE A 131 -8.83 -2.72 -8.33
C ILE A 131 -8.89 -3.70 -7.16
N THR A 132 -7.82 -4.45 -6.93
CA THR A 132 -7.74 -5.51 -5.92
C THR A 132 -6.93 -5.11 -4.69
N TYR A 133 -6.02 -4.16 -4.82
CA TYR A 133 -5.10 -3.77 -3.76
C TYR A 133 -4.75 -2.29 -3.83
N TYR A 134 -4.56 -1.71 -2.66
CA TYR A 134 -4.00 -0.38 -2.43
C TYR A 134 -2.87 -0.50 -1.42
N GLY A 135 -1.74 0.12 -1.71
CA GLY A 135 -0.59 0.19 -0.82
C GLY A 135 0.06 1.56 -0.89
N ALA A 136 0.86 1.86 0.11
CA ALA A 136 1.74 3.02 0.12
C ALA A 136 3.14 2.57 0.50
N GLN A 137 4.13 3.11 -0.18
CA GLN A 137 5.53 3.04 0.20
C GLN A 137 6.12 4.41 0.01
N ASP A 138 6.64 4.99 1.10
CA ASP A 138 7.11 6.38 1.14
C ASP A 138 6.02 7.35 0.65
N ASP A 139 6.29 8.11 -0.42
CA ASP A 139 5.35 9.05 -1.05
C ASP A 139 4.65 8.48 -2.30
N ILE A 140 4.74 7.17 -2.50
CA ILE A 140 4.18 6.46 -3.66
C ILE A 140 2.97 5.65 -3.24
N ILE A 141 1.86 5.82 -3.95
CA ILE A 141 0.70 4.93 -3.86
C ILE A 141 0.80 3.86 -4.92
N GLY A 142 0.51 2.61 -4.55
CA GLY A 142 0.44 1.47 -5.46
C GLY A 142 -0.98 0.94 -5.56
N ASN A 143 -1.51 0.77 -6.77
CA ASN A 143 -2.77 0.07 -7.02
C ASN A 143 -2.53 -1.17 -7.87
N SER A 144 -3.11 -2.31 -7.46
CA SER A 144 -3.16 -3.50 -8.32
C SER A 144 -4.53 -3.64 -8.95
N ILE A 145 -4.56 -3.87 -10.26
CA ILE A 145 -5.75 -3.96 -11.09
C ILE A 145 -5.75 -5.33 -11.75
N ARG A 146 -6.79 -6.11 -11.47
CA ARG A 146 -7.05 -7.35 -12.19
C ARG A 146 -7.81 -7.04 -13.47
N VAL A 147 -7.29 -7.50 -14.60
CA VAL A 147 -7.87 -7.27 -15.93
C VAL A 147 -8.42 -8.56 -16.51
N PHE A 148 -9.65 -8.51 -17.03
CA PHE A 148 -10.30 -9.60 -17.73
C PHE A 148 -10.31 -9.33 -19.23
N ILE A 149 -9.92 -10.33 -20.02
CA ILE A 149 -9.75 -10.22 -21.47
C ILE A 149 -10.76 -11.15 -22.14
N GLN A 150 -11.47 -10.64 -23.14
CA GLN A 150 -12.45 -11.39 -23.92
C GLN A 150 -11.78 -12.55 -24.67
N GLY A 151 -12.41 -13.73 -24.64
CA GLY A 151 -11.97 -14.90 -25.40
C GLY A 151 -10.76 -15.65 -24.81
N ASN A 152 -10.25 -15.25 -23.64
CA ASN A 152 -9.48 -16.15 -22.81
C ASN A 152 -10.48 -17.07 -22.09
N ASP A 153 -10.38 -18.38 -22.32
CA ASP A 153 -10.98 -19.35 -21.41
C ASP A 153 -10.47 -19.00 -19.99
N GLU A 154 -11.32 -19.06 -18.98
CA GLU A 154 -11.10 -18.62 -17.58
C GLU A 154 -9.89 -19.27 -16.85
N SER A 155 -9.04 -19.98 -17.60
CA SER A 155 -7.90 -20.79 -17.17
C SER A 155 -6.53 -20.08 -17.24
N GLY A 156 -6.43 -18.93 -17.92
CA GLY A 156 -5.20 -18.13 -17.93
C GLY A 156 -5.09 -17.27 -16.67
N PRO A 157 -3.90 -17.12 -16.06
CA PRO A 157 -3.74 -16.22 -14.92
C PRO A 157 -4.25 -14.81 -15.30
N PRO A 158 -5.04 -14.16 -14.42
CA PRO A 158 -5.50 -12.81 -14.68
C PRO A 158 -4.29 -11.90 -14.89
N ALA A 159 -4.33 -11.06 -15.92
CA ALA A 159 -3.32 -10.05 -16.08
C ALA A 159 -3.45 -9.05 -14.92
N MET A 160 -2.40 -8.96 -14.09
CA MET A 160 -2.33 -7.98 -13.03
C MET A 160 -1.56 -6.78 -13.53
N ILE A 161 -2.20 -5.61 -13.48
CA ILE A 161 -1.59 -4.31 -13.76
C ILE A 161 -1.36 -3.62 -12.42
N ASN A 162 -0.11 -3.29 -12.12
CA ASN A 162 0.27 -2.54 -10.93
C ASN A 162 0.64 -1.11 -11.36
N LEU A 163 -0.11 -0.13 -10.86
CA LEU A 163 0.13 1.30 -11.11
C LEU A 163 0.74 1.94 -9.89
N ASN A 164 1.75 2.78 -10.12
CA ASN A 164 2.35 3.63 -9.10
C ASN A 164 1.97 5.08 -9.33
N PHE A 165 1.60 5.79 -8.26
CA PHE A 165 1.18 7.18 -8.29
C PHE A 165 2.06 8.03 -7.39
N LYS A 166 2.30 9.26 -7.83
CA LYS A 166 3.00 10.29 -7.05
C LYS A 166 2.36 11.64 -7.30
N GLN A 167 2.45 12.51 -6.29
CA GLN A 167 1.92 13.85 -6.38
C GLN A 167 2.96 14.82 -6.97
N PHE A 168 2.55 15.60 -7.97
CA PHE A 168 3.32 16.68 -8.58
C PHE A 168 2.49 17.95 -8.52
N ASP A 169 3.02 19.01 -7.91
CA ASP A 169 2.33 20.30 -7.77
C ASP A 169 0.89 20.19 -7.25
N GLY A 170 0.67 19.28 -6.30
CA GLY A 170 -0.65 19.03 -5.70
C GLY A 170 -1.55 18.07 -6.50
N GLN A 171 -1.13 17.58 -7.66
CA GLN A 171 -1.90 16.66 -8.50
C GLN A 171 -1.30 15.26 -8.51
N TRP A 172 -2.10 14.23 -8.30
CA TRP A 172 -1.66 12.85 -8.49
C TRP A 172 -1.50 12.53 -9.98
N LYS A 173 -0.41 11.83 -10.32
CA LYS A 173 -0.14 11.30 -11.65
C LYS A 173 0.36 9.86 -11.55
N ILE A 174 0.12 9.09 -12.59
CA ILE A 174 0.70 7.75 -12.73
C ILE A 174 2.17 7.92 -13.13
N ILE A 175 3.08 7.44 -12.29
CA ILE A 175 4.52 7.47 -12.53
C ILE A 175 5.08 6.15 -13.02
N GLY A 176 4.30 5.07 -12.93
CA GLY A 176 4.74 3.85 -13.56
C GLY A 176 3.75 2.72 -13.55
N LEU A 177 4.12 1.71 -14.33
CA LEU A 177 3.37 0.50 -14.57
C LEU A 177 4.31 -0.71 -14.44
N ASN A 178 3.85 -1.72 -13.71
CA ASN A 178 4.41 -3.07 -13.75
C ASN A 178 3.29 -4.09 -14.00
N THR A 179 3.59 -5.19 -14.67
CA THR A 179 2.65 -6.30 -14.86
C THR A 179 3.17 -7.55 -14.18
N ASP A 180 2.28 -8.31 -13.53
CA ASP A 180 2.60 -9.61 -12.93
C ASP A 180 1.66 -10.67 -13.54
N VAL A 181 2.18 -11.89 -13.76
CA VAL A 181 1.46 -13.04 -14.32
C VAL A 181 1.65 -14.26 -13.44
#